data_AF-T0I7K8-F1
#
_entry.id   AF-T0I7K8-F1
#
_cell.length_a   1.000
_cell.length_b   1.000
_cell.length_c   1.000
_cell.angle_alpha   90.00
_cell.angle_beta   90.00
_cell.angle_gamma   90.00
#
_symmetry.space_group_name_H-M   'P 1'
#
loop_
_entity.id
_entity.type
_entity.pdbx_description
1 polymer ?
#
loop_
_entity_poly.entity_id
_entity_poly.type
_entity_poly.pdbx_seq_one_letter_code
_entity_poly.pdbx_strand_id
1 'polypeptide(L)'
;MSCVHDVVIYFEEGSETQDYKALAVISSLKKIANIIEFYPKDIGSNHQSAEIIKEEGLRIRFSTECNLEKIQKFFFETISLKDYELGTSDH
;
A
#
# COMPACT_ATOMS: atom_id res chain seq x y z
N MET A 1 -11.05 18.61 5.87
CA MET A 1 -9.64 18.49 6.28
C MET A 1 -9.21 17.09 5.91
N SER A 2 -8.30 16.94 4.96
CA SER A 2 -7.71 15.66 4.58
C SER A 2 -6.62 15.30 5.58
N CYS A 3 -6.67 14.09 6.14
CA CYS A 3 -5.64 13.59 7.03
C CYS A 3 -4.61 12.80 6.23
N VAL A 4 -3.35 12.89 6.64
CA VAL A 4 -2.25 12.14 6.04
C VAL A 4 -2.02 10.88 6.86
N HIS A 5 -1.97 9.74 6.17
CA HIS A 5 -1.73 8.44 6.76
C HIS A 5 -0.58 7.75 6.04
N ASP A 6 0.11 6.91 6.80
CA ASP A 6 1.09 5.97 6.28
C ASP A 6 0.55 4.55 6.47
N VAL A 7 0.81 3.69 5.49
CA VAL A 7 0.46 2.28 5.58
C VAL A 7 1.62 1.45 5.08
N VAL A 8 1.90 0.35 5.79
CA VAL A 8 2.82 -0.69 5.37
C VAL A 8 2.01 -1.92 5.04
N ILE A 9 2.14 -2.43 3.83
CA ILE A 9 1.36 -3.55 3.33
C ILE A 9 2.28 -4.74 3.10
N TYR A 10 1.97 -5.85 3.75
CA TYR A 10 2.62 -7.13 3.55
C TYR A 10 1.72 -8.00 2.68
N PHE A 11 2.28 -8.49 1.59
CA PHE A 11 1.55 -9.33 0.65
C PHE A 11 1.81 -10.81 0.93
N GLU A 12 0.87 -11.66 0.56
CA GLU A 12 1.06 -13.11 0.71
C GLU A 12 2.14 -13.61 -0.27
N GLU A 13 2.94 -14.55 0.21
CA GLU A 13 3.89 -15.31 -0.62
C GLU A 13 3.09 -16.20 -1.57
N GLY A 14 3.02 -15.80 -2.84
CA GLY A 14 2.35 -16.55 -3.90
C GLY A 14 3.15 -16.48 -5.20
N SER A 15 2.72 -17.25 -6.21
CA SER A 15 3.40 -17.29 -7.52
C SER A 15 3.37 -15.97 -8.29
N GLU A 16 2.44 -15.07 -7.98
CA GLU A 16 2.42 -13.73 -8.57
C GLU A 16 3.52 -12.85 -7.96
N THR A 17 4.26 -12.17 -8.84
CA THR A 17 5.32 -11.24 -8.45
C THR A 17 4.75 -10.11 -7.59
N GLN A 18 5.40 -9.82 -6.46
CA GLN A 18 4.96 -8.81 -5.49
C GLN A 18 4.77 -7.42 -6.13
N ASP A 19 5.52 -7.14 -7.19
CA ASP A 19 5.41 -5.90 -7.95
C ASP A 19 4.02 -5.67 -8.53
N TYR A 20 3.42 -6.70 -9.14
CA TYR A 20 2.09 -6.59 -9.75
C TYR A 20 1.02 -6.31 -8.69
N LYS A 21 1.10 -7.00 -7.54
CA LYS A 21 0.20 -6.79 -6.41
C LYS A 21 0.31 -5.37 -5.86
N ALA A 22 1.53 -4.88 -5.69
CA ALA A 22 1.80 -3.52 -5.23
C ALA A 22 1.23 -2.45 -6.18
N LEU A 23 1.45 -2.59 -7.49
CA LEU A 23 0.91 -1.67 -8.48
C LEU A 23 -0.63 -1.66 -8.53
N ALA A 24 -1.26 -2.83 -8.35
CA ALA A 24 -2.71 -2.96 -8.28
C ALA A 24 -3.29 -2.23 -7.06
N VAL A 25 -2.67 -2.40 -5.89
CA VAL A 25 -3.08 -1.70 -4.66
C VAL A 25 -2.91 -0.20 -4.81
N ILE A 26 -1.74 0.27 -5.27
CA ILE A 26 -1.48 1.71 -5.47
C ILE A 26 -2.52 2.31 -6.42
N SER A 27 -2.78 1.66 -7.54
CA SER A 27 -3.74 2.14 -8.55
C SER A 27 -5.18 2.17 -8.02
N SER A 28 -5.53 1.22 -7.13
CA SER A 28 -6.87 1.17 -6.54
C SER A 28 -7.02 2.17 -5.39
N LEU A 29 -5.99 2.34 -4.57
CA LEU A 29 -5.96 3.33 -3.48
C LEU A 29 -6.03 4.76 -4.04
N LYS A 30 -5.38 5.03 -5.19
CA LYS A 30 -5.50 6.31 -5.93
C LYS A 30 -6.94 6.71 -6.28
N LYS A 31 -7.89 5.78 -6.29
CA LYS A 31 -9.31 6.07 -6.58
C LYS A 31 -10.08 6.61 -5.37
N ILE A 32 -9.61 6.34 -4.16
CA ILE A 32 -10.27 6.71 -2.90
C ILE A 32 -9.42 7.62 -2.00
N ALA A 33 -8.13 7.75 -2.32
CA ALA A 33 -7.16 8.54 -1.58
C ALA A 33 -6.13 9.13 -2.54
N ASN A 34 -5.52 10.24 -2.15
CA ASN A 34 -4.44 10.86 -2.90
C ASN A 34 -3.09 10.33 -2.41
N ILE A 35 -2.40 9.55 -3.24
CA ILE A 35 -1.06 9.04 -2.92
C ILE A 35 -0.05 10.19 -2.96
N ILE A 36 0.63 10.40 -1.84
CA ILE A 36 1.69 11.41 -1.68
C ILE A 36 3.03 10.80 -2.08
N GLU A 37 3.35 9.62 -1.52
CA GLU A 37 4.58 8.90 -1.80
C GLU A 37 4.38 7.41 -1.57
N PHE A 38 5.18 6.57 -2.20
CA PHE A 38 5.26 5.14 -1.90
C PHE A 38 6.70 4.66 -2.06
N TYR A 39 7.05 3.58 -1.39
CA TYR A 39 8.36 2.96 -1.43
C TYR A 39 8.23 1.43 -1.45
N PRO A 40 8.97 0.72 -2.32
CA PRO A 40 9.93 1.25 -3.31
C PRO A 40 9.29 2.03 -4.47
N LYS A 41 10.03 2.94 -5.13
CA LYS A 41 9.53 3.77 -6.24
C LYS A 41 9.60 3.05 -7.60
N ASP A 42 10.55 2.12 -7.75
CA ASP A 42 10.86 1.39 -8.99
C ASP A 42 10.18 0.02 -9.10
N ILE A 43 8.95 -0.09 -8.60
CA ILE A 43 8.17 -1.34 -8.58
C ILE A 43 7.99 -1.89 -10.00
N GLY A 44 8.34 -3.15 -10.21
CA GLY A 44 8.25 -3.82 -11.52
C GLY A 44 9.32 -3.42 -12.55
N SER A 45 10.14 -2.40 -12.26
CA SER A 45 11.29 -2.06 -13.11
C SER A 45 12.57 -2.77 -12.67
N ASN A 46 12.68 -3.14 -11.40
CA ASN A 46 13.83 -3.86 -10.87
C ASN A 46 13.40 -5.04 -9.98
N HIS A 47 14.10 -6.17 -10.10
CA HIS A 47 13.84 -7.37 -9.31
C HIS A 47 14.05 -7.15 -7.80
N GLN A 48 14.85 -6.15 -7.45
CA GLN A 48 15.12 -5.75 -6.06
C GLN A 48 13.88 -5.18 -5.36
N SER A 49 12.93 -4.61 -6.11
CA SER A 49 11.71 -4.03 -5.53
C SER A 49 10.80 -5.11 -4.93
N ALA A 50 10.65 -6.26 -5.59
CA ALA A 50 9.94 -7.40 -5.03
C ALA A 50 10.55 -7.91 -3.72
N GLU A 51 11.89 -7.92 -3.63
CA GLU A 51 12.60 -8.38 -2.44
C GLU A 51 12.40 -7.40 -1.27
N ILE A 52 12.55 -6.09 -1.52
CA ILE A 52 12.26 -5.03 -0.54
C ILE A 52 10.81 -5.10 -0.06
N ILE A 53 9.84 -5.25 -0.96
CA ILE A 53 8.41 -5.37 -0.58
C ILE A 53 8.17 -6.62 0.26
N LYS A 54 8.91 -7.71 -0.01
CA LYS A 54 8.80 -8.95 0.76
C LYS A 54 9.39 -8.81 2.17
N GLU A 55 10.53 -8.14 2.30
CA GLU A 55 11.23 -7.99 3.59
C GLU A 55 10.69 -6.83 4.44
N GLU A 56 10.49 -5.66 3.83
CA GLU A 56 10.10 -4.42 4.52
C GLU A 56 8.61 -4.07 4.39
N GLY A 57 7.89 -4.72 3.48
CA GLY A 57 6.52 -4.34 3.11
C GLY A 57 6.48 -3.15 2.14
N LEU A 58 5.34 -2.98 1.48
CA LEU A 58 5.08 -1.82 0.63
C LEU A 58 4.63 -0.64 1.49
N ARG A 59 5.45 0.40 1.58
CA ARG A 59 5.11 1.61 2.33
C ARG A 59 4.42 2.61 1.41
N ILE A 60 3.26 3.11 1.81
CA ILE A 60 2.49 4.09 1.06
C ILE A 60 2.07 5.21 2.01
N ARG A 61 2.42 6.44 1.64
CA ARG A 61 1.94 7.66 2.26
C ARG A 61 0.85 8.27 1.39
N PHE A 62 -0.33 8.48 1.95
CA PHE A 62 -1.47 9.04 1.23
C PHE A 62 -2.27 9.98 2.12
N SER A 63 -2.95 10.94 1.49
CA SER A 63 -3.95 11.78 2.15
C SER A 63 -5.34 11.36 1.71
N THR A 64 -6.26 11.20 2.64
CA THR A 64 -7.66 10.91 2.33
C THR A 64 -8.60 11.76 3.17
N GLU A 65 -9.75 12.07 2.59
CA GLU A 65 -10.89 12.64 3.30
C GLU A 65 -11.87 11.54 3.75
N CYS A 66 -11.59 10.28 3.37
CA CYS A 66 -12.38 9.14 3.80
C CYS A 66 -12.04 8.75 5.26
N ASN A 67 -13.05 8.26 5.97
CA ASN A 67 -12.84 7.68 7.30
C ASN A 67 -11.98 6.41 7.23
N LEU A 68 -11.25 6.14 8.32
CA LEU A 68 -10.40 4.95 8.45
C LEU A 68 -11.15 3.66 8.15
N GLU A 69 -12.42 3.52 8.55
CA GLU A 69 -13.23 2.33 8.27
C GLU A 69 -13.33 2.02 6.77
N LYS A 70 -13.44 3.05 5.92
CA LYS A 70 -13.52 2.89 4.46
C LYS A 70 -12.19 2.43 3.87
N ILE A 71 -11.08 2.93 4.43
CA ILE A 71 -9.72 2.52 4.07
C ILE A 71 -9.45 1.08 4.52
N GLN A 72 -9.81 0.73 5.76
CA GLN A 72 -9.69 -0.63 6.28
C GLN A 72 -10.51 -1.61 5.45
N LYS A 73 -11.74 -1.25 5.07
CA LYS A 73 -12.58 -2.07 4.20
C LYS A 73 -11.94 -2.30 2.83
N PHE A 74 -11.33 -1.27 2.24
CA PHE A 74 -10.57 -1.41 1.00
C PHE A 74 -9.42 -2.42 1.12
N PHE A 75 -8.64 -2.38 2.21
CA PHE A 75 -7.57 -3.34 2.45
C PHE A 75 -8.13 -4.75 2.72
N PHE A 76 -9.24 -4.87 3.43
CA PHE A 76 -9.91 -6.14 3.70
C PHE A 76 -10.46 -6.81 2.43
N GLU A 77 -11.00 -6.01 1.48
CA GLU A 77 -11.46 -6.50 0.19
C GLU A 77 -10.29 -6.81 -0.79
N THR A 78 -9.06 -6.42 -0.44
CA THR A 78 -7.88 -6.69 -1.26
C THR A 78 -7.38 -8.13 -1.03
N ILE A 79 -7.73 -9.02 -1.95
CA ILE A 79 -7.47 -10.48 -1.89
C ILE A 79 -5.97 -10.83 -1.78
N SER A 80 -5.05 -9.97 -2.24
CA SER A 80 -3.62 -10.27 -2.27
C SER A 80 -2.85 -9.91 -0.99
N LEU A 81 -3.54 -9.43 0.04
CA LEU A 81 -2.98 -8.78 1.21
C LEU A 81 -2.86 -9.78 2.37
N LYS A 82 -1.64 -9.96 2.90
CA LYS A 82 -1.38 -10.82 4.07
C LYS A 82 -1.71 -10.08 5.36
N ASP A 83 -1.11 -8.90 5.51
CA ASP A 83 -1.25 -8.06 6.69
C ASP A 83 -0.98 -6.58 6.34
N TYR A 84 -1.48 -5.64 7.14
CA TYR A 84 -1.17 -4.22 6.97
C TYR A 84 -1.06 -3.48 8.30
N GLU A 85 -0.13 -2.54 8.35
CA GLU A 85 0.06 -1.63 9.47
C GLU A 85 -0.29 -0.22 9.02
N LEU A 86 -1.31 0.39 9.64
CA LEU A 86 -1.70 1.77 9.35
C LEU A 86 -1.20 2.69 10.46
N GLY A 87 -0.29 3.60 10.11
CA GLY A 87 0.19 4.67 10.96
C GLY A 87 -0.58 5.97 10.75
N THR A 88 -0.77 6.69 11.84
CA THR A 88 -1.18 8.08 11.80
C THR A 88 0.07 8.91 11.99
N SER A 89 0.49 9.62 10.94
CA SER A 89 1.53 10.65 11.07
C SER A 89 0.87 11.88 11.69
N ASP A 90 0.65 11.84 13.01
CA ASP A 90 0.27 13.00 13.82
C ASP A 90 1.49 13.94 13.88
N HIS A 91 1.33 15.17 13.40
CA HIS A 91 2.37 16.20 13.46
C HIS A 91 2.09 17.15 14.62
#